data_AF-A0A661FVU9-F1
#
_entry.id   AF-A0A661FVU9-F1
#
_cell.length_a   1.000
_cell.length_b   1.000
_cell.length_c   1.000
_cell.angle_alpha   90.00
_cell.angle_beta   90.00
_cell.angle_gamma   90.00
#
_symmetry.space_group_name_H-M   'P 1'
#
loop_
_entity.id
_entity.type
_entity.pdbx_description
1 polymer ?
#
loop_
_entity_poly.entity_id
_entity_poly.type
_entity_poly.pdbx_seq_one_letter_code
_entity_poly.pdbx_strand_id
1 'polypeptide(L)'
;MGALSLTADTSIDDARLNGTSTFSMQDVVIPGVGNIALAMDISLHSLDAESLGVIAAALREVQDEDNQEAALQAIYPQIEGDVQKLISSGAEIDINQFDLRLPQGKLSTSLQVKFAEMDKDADFSWSSVLLTMTASMNMRIPIALYELVKSMNPEAEALVAMGVLKRSGDDYVMDAEYAQGLLNVNGAPMPIPMPAM
;
A
#
# COMPACT_ATOMS: atom_id res chain seq x y z
N MET A 1 -1.62 -22.41 19.14
CA MET A 1 -1.89 -22.39 17.68
C MET A 1 -2.54 -21.05 17.42
N GLY A 2 -1.91 -20.19 16.62
CA GLY A 2 -2.46 -18.87 16.33
C GLY A 2 -3.76 -18.97 15.54
N ALA A 3 -4.71 -18.07 15.82
CA ALA A 3 -5.94 -17.97 15.06
C ALA A 3 -5.67 -17.12 13.80
N LEU A 4 -5.82 -17.74 12.64
CA LEU A 4 -5.83 -17.07 11.35
C LEU A 4 -7.29 -16.91 10.91
N SER A 5 -7.69 -15.70 10.55
CA SER A 5 -8.99 -15.43 9.95
C SER A 5 -8.84 -14.53 8.74
N LEU A 6 -9.62 -14.84 7.70
CA LEU A 6 -9.72 -14.06 6.48
C LEU A 6 -11.19 -14.05 6.08
N THR A 7 -11.76 -12.86 5.94
CA THR A 7 -13.08 -12.65 5.37
C THR A 7 -12.93 -11.69 4.20
N ALA A 8 -13.52 -12.04 3.07
CA ALA A 8 -13.51 -11.20 1.89
C ALA A 8 -14.90 -11.22 1.25
N ASP A 9 -15.38 -10.04 0.92
CA ASP A 9 -16.66 -9.82 0.25
C ASP A 9 -16.39 -8.98 -0.99
N THR A 10 -16.94 -9.40 -2.12
CA THR A 10 -16.80 -8.69 -3.39
C THR A 10 -18.14 -8.58 -4.09
N SER A 11 -18.31 -7.49 -4.83
CA SER A 11 -19.47 -7.25 -5.67
C SER A 11 -19.02 -6.61 -6.97
N ILE A 12 -19.76 -6.86 -8.04
CA ILE A 12 -19.56 -6.22 -9.33
C ILE A 12 -20.86 -5.52 -9.69
N ASP A 13 -20.79 -4.22 -9.94
CA ASP A 13 -21.89 -3.40 -10.44
C ASP A 13 -21.40 -2.57 -11.61
N ASP A 14 -22.12 -2.59 -12.73
CA ASP A 14 -21.76 -1.90 -13.98
C ASP A 14 -20.30 -2.12 -14.45
N ALA A 15 -19.83 -3.38 -14.41
CA ALA A 15 -18.43 -3.77 -14.70
C ALA A 15 -17.38 -3.17 -13.74
N ARG A 16 -17.81 -2.62 -12.60
CA ARG A 16 -16.95 -2.07 -11.54
C ARG A 16 -16.93 -3.01 -10.34
N LEU A 17 -15.74 -3.41 -9.94
CA LEU A 17 -15.51 -4.24 -8.77
C LEU A 17 -15.43 -3.37 -7.52
N ASN A 18 -16.19 -3.76 -6.49
CA ASN A 18 -16.04 -3.28 -5.13
C ASN A 18 -15.70 -4.48 -4.24
N GLY A 19 -14.80 -4.30 -3.29
CA GLY A 19 -14.40 -5.39 -2.41
C GLY A 19 -13.94 -4.91 -1.05
N THR A 20 -14.20 -5.72 -0.04
CA THR A 20 -13.66 -5.54 1.31
C THR A 20 -12.99 -6.82 1.74
N SER A 21 -11.82 -6.72 2.37
CA SER A 21 -11.10 -7.86 2.91
C SER A 21 -10.58 -7.52 4.29
N THR A 22 -10.89 -8.39 5.26
CA THR A 22 -10.36 -8.33 6.62
C THR A 22 -9.51 -9.56 6.85
N PHE A 23 -8.26 -9.34 7.22
CA PHE A 23 -7.30 -10.36 7.60
C PHE A 23 -6.88 -10.15 9.05
N SER A 24 -6.88 -11.23 9.84
CA SER A 24 -6.35 -11.21 11.19
C SER A 24 -5.48 -12.43 11.46
N MET A 25 -4.34 -12.21 12.10
CA MET A 25 -3.49 -13.25 12.64
C MET A 25 -3.19 -12.92 14.09
N GLN A 26 -3.43 -13.87 15.01
CA GLN A 26 -3.22 -13.66 16.44
C GLN A 26 -2.40 -14.81 17.02
N ASP A 27 -1.66 -14.53 18.09
CA ASP A 27 -0.91 -15.52 18.88
C ASP A 27 0.10 -16.35 18.09
N VAL A 28 0.81 -15.70 17.17
CA VAL A 28 1.93 -16.30 16.46
C VAL A 28 3.23 -15.96 17.17
N VAL A 29 3.95 -16.98 17.64
CA VAL A 29 5.22 -16.81 18.34
C VAL A 29 6.37 -16.96 17.36
N ILE A 30 7.12 -15.88 17.14
CA ILE A 30 8.34 -15.89 16.33
C ILE A 30 9.56 -15.95 17.26
N PRO A 31 10.44 -16.96 17.11
CA PRO A 31 11.69 -17.03 17.86
C PRO A 31 12.52 -15.74 17.72
N GLY A 32 12.94 -15.17 18.84
CA GLY A 32 13.74 -13.93 18.88
C GLY A 32 12.93 -12.62 18.78
N VAL A 33 11.65 -12.67 18.39
CA VAL A 33 10.78 -11.49 18.30
C VAL A 33 9.68 -11.52 19.37
N GLY A 34 9.12 -12.69 19.66
CA GLY A 34 8.05 -12.90 20.63
C GLY A 34 6.68 -13.10 19.97
N ASN A 35 5.60 -12.80 20.72
CA ASN A 35 4.25 -12.95 20.21
C ASN A 35 3.89 -11.79 19.27
N ILE A 36 3.37 -12.12 18.10
CA ILE A 36 2.94 -11.15 17.09
C ILE A 36 1.43 -11.29 16.81
N ALA A 37 0.81 -10.17 16.50
CA ALA A 37 -0.53 -10.13 15.93
C ALA A 37 -0.59 -9.13 14.78
N LEU A 38 -1.29 -9.50 13.71
CA LEU A 38 -1.52 -8.68 12.53
C LEU A 38 -3.02 -8.50 12.36
N ALA A 39 -3.47 -7.27 12.11
CA ALA A 39 -4.83 -7.00 11.65
C ALA A 39 -4.74 -6.06 10.44
N MET A 40 -5.49 -6.39 9.39
CA MET A 40 -5.49 -5.64 8.14
C MET A 40 -6.90 -5.58 7.57
N ASP A 41 -7.34 -4.37 7.23
CA ASP A 41 -8.61 -4.12 6.54
C ASP A 41 -8.33 -3.36 5.25
N ILE A 42 -8.72 -3.96 4.13
CA ILE A 42 -8.57 -3.41 2.79
C ILE A 42 -9.95 -3.18 2.19
N SER A 43 -10.15 -2.06 1.52
CA SER A 43 -11.31 -1.79 0.68
C SER A 43 -10.87 -1.34 -0.70
N LEU A 44 -11.61 -1.82 -1.70
CA LEU A 44 -11.42 -1.58 -3.11
C LEU A 44 -12.72 -1.00 -3.64
N HIS A 45 -12.65 0.15 -4.28
CA HIS A 45 -13.82 0.90 -4.72
C HIS A 45 -13.73 1.23 -6.20
N SER A 46 -14.73 0.77 -6.95
CA SER A 46 -14.88 1.04 -8.38
C SER A 46 -13.62 0.68 -9.19
N LEU A 47 -13.12 -0.55 -9.10
CA LEU A 47 -12.03 -1.00 -9.96
C LEU A 47 -12.60 -1.56 -11.27
N ASP A 48 -11.92 -1.37 -12.40
CA ASP A 48 -12.31 -2.03 -13.66
C ASP A 48 -12.20 -3.56 -13.49
N ALA A 49 -13.34 -4.25 -13.50
CA ALA A 49 -13.40 -5.67 -13.14
C ALA A 49 -12.72 -6.57 -14.19
N GLU A 50 -12.78 -6.18 -15.46
CA GLU A 50 -12.13 -6.89 -16.56
C GLU A 50 -10.61 -6.80 -16.44
N SER A 51 -10.06 -5.59 -16.32
CA SER A 51 -8.62 -5.38 -16.18
C SER A 51 -8.06 -6.01 -14.90
N LEU A 52 -8.79 -5.94 -13.77
CA LEU A 52 -8.43 -6.69 -12.57
C LEU A 52 -8.37 -8.19 -12.82
N GLY A 53 -9.31 -8.74 -13.58
CA GLY A 53 -9.35 -10.16 -13.93
C GLY A 53 -8.12 -10.59 -14.72
N VAL A 54 -7.72 -9.79 -15.71
CA VAL A 54 -6.51 -10.03 -16.51
C VAL A 54 -5.26 -9.94 -15.65
N ILE A 55 -5.11 -8.88 -14.85
CA ILE A 55 -3.96 -8.70 -13.95
C ILE A 55 -3.86 -9.85 -12.93
N ALA A 56 -4.98 -10.25 -12.33
CA ALA A 56 -4.99 -11.33 -11.35
C ALA A 56 -4.68 -12.70 -11.97
N ALA A 57 -5.12 -12.96 -13.20
CA ALA A 57 -4.78 -14.17 -13.93
C ALA A 57 -3.27 -14.22 -14.23
N ALA A 58 -2.74 -13.13 -14.76
CA ALA A 58 -1.33 -12.95 -15.05
C ALA A 58 -0.46 -13.18 -13.79
N LEU A 59 -0.80 -12.54 -12.66
CA LEU A 59 -0.06 -12.73 -11.40
C LEU A 59 -0.10 -14.17 -10.87
N ARG A 60 -1.16 -14.93 -11.16
CA ARG A 60 -1.23 -16.35 -10.80
C ARG A 60 -0.24 -17.18 -11.60
N GLU A 61 -0.10 -16.89 -12.90
CA GLU A 61 0.88 -17.57 -13.76
C GLU A 61 2.31 -17.34 -13.23
N VAL A 62 2.65 -16.13 -12.77
CA VAL A 62 3.95 -15.84 -12.13
C VAL A 62 4.19 -16.68 -10.88
N GLN A 63 3.16 -16.90 -10.06
CA GLN A 63 3.32 -17.67 -8.82
C GLN A 63 3.64 -19.14 -9.09
N ASP A 64 3.22 -19.66 -10.24
CA ASP A 64 3.43 -21.04 -10.66
C ASP A 64 4.81 -21.24 -11.33
N GLU A 65 5.57 -20.16 -11.59
CA GLU A 65 6.90 -20.20 -12.21
C GLU A 65 8.03 -20.42 -11.18
N ASP A 66 9.03 -21.21 -11.56
CA ASP A 66 10.21 -21.49 -10.73
C ASP A 66 11.06 -20.23 -10.47
N ASN A 67 11.11 -19.31 -11.44
CA ASN A 67 11.82 -18.03 -11.33
C ASN A 67 10.84 -16.86 -11.37
N GLN A 68 10.26 -16.57 -10.21
CA GLN A 68 9.27 -15.50 -10.04
C GLN A 68 9.81 -14.12 -10.41
N GLU A 69 11.09 -13.83 -10.17
CA GLU A 69 11.67 -12.52 -10.48
C GLU A 69 11.73 -12.28 -12.00
N ALA A 70 12.19 -13.28 -12.76
CA ALA A 70 12.18 -13.20 -14.22
C ALA A 70 10.75 -13.18 -14.79
N ALA A 71 9.84 -13.96 -14.20
CA ALA A 71 8.44 -13.99 -14.61
C ALA A 71 7.73 -12.64 -14.38
N LEU A 72 7.98 -11.97 -13.25
CA LEU A 72 7.47 -10.63 -12.98
C LEU A 72 7.95 -9.59 -14.00
N GLN A 73 9.22 -9.66 -14.43
CA GLN A 73 9.73 -8.75 -15.46
C GLN A 73 9.09 -9.02 -16.83
N ALA A 74 8.83 -10.28 -17.14
CA ALA A 74 8.20 -10.69 -18.41
C ALA A 74 6.71 -10.39 -18.47
N ILE A 75 6.03 -10.26 -17.32
CA ILE A 75 4.58 -10.07 -17.29
C ILE A 75 4.15 -8.61 -17.41
N TYR A 76 5.01 -7.67 -17.01
CA TYR A 76 4.66 -6.25 -17.04
C TYR A 76 4.17 -5.76 -18.41
N PRO A 77 4.86 -6.06 -19.54
CA PRO A 77 4.36 -5.65 -20.87
C PRO A 77 3.02 -6.28 -21.26
N GLN A 78 2.65 -7.40 -20.64
CA GLN A 78 1.40 -8.13 -20.95
C GLN A 78 0.20 -7.50 -20.25
N ILE A 79 0.42 -6.97 -19.04
CA ILE A 79 -0.64 -6.34 -18.24
C ILE A 79 -0.62 -4.82 -18.31
N GLU A 80 0.36 -4.20 -18.97
CA GLU A 80 0.53 -2.75 -18.99
C GLU A 80 -0.75 -2.02 -19.42
N GLY A 81 -1.38 -2.47 -20.51
CA GLY A 81 -2.62 -1.87 -21.00
C GLY A 81 -3.77 -1.96 -19.99
N ASP A 82 -3.89 -3.10 -19.30
CA ASP A 82 -4.91 -3.29 -18.26
C ASP A 82 -4.62 -2.49 -17.00
N VAL A 83 -3.34 -2.32 -16.62
CA VAL A 83 -2.95 -1.42 -15.53
C VAL A 83 -3.29 0.02 -15.88
N GLN A 84 -3.02 0.46 -17.12
CA GLN A 84 -3.39 1.80 -17.59
C GLN A 84 -4.90 1.98 -17.61
N LYS A 85 -5.68 1.00 -18.09
CA LYS A 85 -7.15 1.02 -18.09
C LYS A 85 -7.71 1.07 -16.68
N LEU A 86 -7.18 0.25 -15.76
CA LEU A 86 -7.58 0.23 -14.35
C LEU A 86 -7.43 1.60 -13.70
N ILE A 87 -6.30 2.25 -13.92
CA ILE A 87 -5.99 3.58 -13.35
C ILE A 87 -6.84 4.68 -14.02
N SER A 88 -6.90 4.70 -15.35
CA SER A 88 -7.62 5.72 -16.11
C SER A 88 -9.13 5.64 -15.95
N SER A 89 -9.69 4.47 -15.63
CA SER A 89 -11.11 4.32 -15.33
C SER A 89 -11.50 4.93 -13.97
N GLY A 90 -10.53 5.43 -13.20
CA GLY A 90 -10.70 5.83 -11.81
C GLY A 90 -10.79 4.61 -10.90
N ALA A 91 -10.16 4.68 -9.74
CA ALA A 91 -10.13 3.61 -8.76
C ALA A 91 -9.81 4.19 -7.38
N GLU A 92 -10.30 3.57 -6.33
CA GLU A 92 -9.98 3.94 -4.96
C GLU A 92 -9.59 2.68 -4.16
N ILE A 93 -8.46 2.78 -3.46
CA ILE A 93 -7.84 1.71 -2.69
C ILE A 93 -7.61 2.25 -1.28
N ASP A 94 -8.23 1.61 -0.31
CA ASP A 94 -8.12 1.97 1.09
C ASP A 94 -7.53 0.81 1.88
N ILE A 95 -6.46 1.08 2.61
CA ILE A 95 -6.02 0.28 3.76
C ILE A 95 -6.52 1.03 4.98
N ASN A 96 -7.75 0.69 5.40
CA ASN A 96 -8.41 1.33 6.55
C ASN A 96 -7.65 1.06 7.85
N GLN A 97 -7.04 -0.12 7.93
CA GLN A 97 -6.27 -0.55 9.09
C GLN A 97 -5.14 -1.46 8.64
N PHE A 98 -3.93 -1.16 9.08
CA PHE A 98 -2.82 -2.10 9.12
C PHE A 98 -2.15 -1.98 10.48
N ASP A 99 -2.34 -3.00 11.31
CA ASP A 99 -1.83 -3.03 12.67
C ASP A 99 -0.92 -4.24 12.87
N LEU A 100 0.33 -3.96 13.25
CA LEU A 100 1.28 -4.99 13.66
C LEU A 100 1.60 -4.81 15.15
N ARG A 101 1.17 -5.76 15.98
CA ARG A 101 1.48 -5.80 17.41
C ARG A 101 2.67 -6.72 17.64
N LEU A 102 3.67 -6.20 18.34
CA LEU A 102 4.84 -6.92 18.85
C LEU A 102 4.99 -6.64 20.36
N PRO A 103 5.87 -7.35 21.08
CA PRO A 103 6.13 -7.04 22.50
C PRO A 103 6.60 -5.61 22.76
N GLN A 104 7.25 -4.98 21.77
CA GLN A 104 7.77 -3.61 21.84
C GLN A 104 6.68 -2.56 21.58
N GLY A 105 5.48 -2.96 21.16
CA GLY A 105 4.36 -2.06 20.91
C GLY A 105 3.61 -2.37 19.63
N LYS A 106 2.73 -1.44 19.24
CA LYS A 106 1.85 -1.57 18.08
C LYS A 106 2.22 -0.55 17.01
N LEU A 107 2.64 -1.02 15.84
CA LEU A 107 2.64 -0.21 14.62
C LEU A 107 1.20 -0.12 14.12
N SER A 108 0.76 1.09 13.81
CA SER A 108 -0.55 1.36 13.19
C SER A 108 -0.37 2.21 11.95
N THR A 109 -0.96 1.79 10.85
CA THR A 109 -0.91 2.47 9.56
C THR A 109 -2.28 2.48 8.90
N SER A 110 -2.59 3.56 8.20
CA SER A 110 -3.70 3.63 7.23
C SER A 110 -3.18 4.25 5.94
N LEU A 111 -3.73 3.83 4.80
CA LEU A 111 -3.41 4.37 3.49
C LEU A 111 -4.69 4.53 2.69
N GLN A 112 -4.84 5.63 1.98
CA GLN A 112 -5.89 5.83 0.98
C GLN A 112 -5.23 6.31 -0.29
N VAL A 113 -5.56 5.71 -1.42
CA VAL A 113 -5.11 6.11 -2.74
C VAL A 113 -6.32 6.19 -3.65
N LYS A 114 -6.44 7.31 -4.36
CA LYS A 114 -7.53 7.57 -5.28
C LYS A 114 -7.00 8.07 -6.62
N PHE A 115 -7.42 7.40 -7.66
CA PHE A 115 -7.18 7.75 -9.05
C PHE A 115 -8.46 8.37 -9.62
N ALA A 116 -8.34 9.53 -10.23
CA ALA A 116 -9.46 10.15 -10.93
C ALA A 116 -9.76 9.42 -12.24
N GLU A 117 -11.03 9.38 -12.62
CA GLU A 117 -11.41 8.97 -13.98
C GLU A 117 -10.83 9.96 -14.99
N MET A 118 -10.18 9.43 -16.02
CA MET A 118 -9.57 10.18 -17.10
C MET A 118 -10.51 10.23 -18.31
N ASP A 119 -10.28 11.22 -19.16
CA ASP A 119 -10.99 11.31 -20.43
C ASP A 119 -10.65 10.10 -21.31
N LYS A 120 -11.69 9.41 -21.80
CA LYS A 120 -11.57 8.20 -22.63
C LYS A 120 -11.02 8.50 -24.02
N ASP A 121 -11.12 9.76 -24.46
CA ASP A 121 -10.61 10.22 -25.75
C ASP A 121 -9.19 10.80 -25.65
N ALA A 122 -8.63 10.90 -24.43
CA ALA A 122 -7.27 11.41 -24.21
C ALA A 122 -6.25 10.27 -24.13
N ASP A 123 -5.03 10.54 -24.63
CA ASP A 123 -3.91 9.60 -24.49
C ASP A 123 -3.52 9.44 -23.02
N PHE A 124 -3.29 8.19 -22.61
CA PHE A 124 -2.81 7.89 -21.27
C PHE A 124 -1.42 8.50 -21.04
N SER A 125 -1.24 9.16 -19.90
CA SER A 125 0.06 9.68 -19.47
C SER A 125 0.21 9.55 -17.96
N TRP A 126 1.32 8.95 -17.54
CA TRP A 126 1.72 8.87 -16.13
C TRP A 126 1.82 10.24 -15.46
N SER A 127 2.16 11.29 -16.23
CA SER A 127 2.16 12.66 -15.70
C SER A 127 0.75 13.11 -15.33
N SER A 128 -0.25 12.80 -16.16
CA SER A 128 -1.65 13.09 -15.88
C SER A 128 -2.15 12.30 -14.67
N VAL A 129 -1.74 11.03 -14.52
CA VAL A 129 -2.05 10.22 -13.33
C VAL A 129 -1.54 10.91 -12.07
N LEU A 130 -0.25 11.27 -12.04
CA LEU A 130 0.38 11.90 -10.88
C LEU A 130 -0.26 13.26 -10.53
N LEU A 131 -0.73 14.01 -11.52
CA LEU A 131 -1.38 15.30 -11.29
C LEU A 131 -2.83 15.18 -10.77
N THR A 132 -3.50 14.06 -11.03
CA THR A 132 -4.92 13.86 -10.69
C THR A 132 -5.14 12.87 -9.55
N MET A 133 -4.15 12.03 -9.24
CA MET A 133 -4.15 11.14 -8.10
C MET A 133 -4.08 11.93 -6.80
N THR A 134 -4.81 11.44 -5.80
CA THR A 134 -4.64 11.83 -4.40
C THR A 134 -4.29 10.63 -3.56
N ALA A 135 -3.41 10.80 -2.58
CA ALA A 135 -3.15 9.76 -1.59
C ALA A 135 -2.98 10.37 -0.20
N SER A 136 -3.34 9.63 0.84
CA SER A 136 -2.99 9.97 2.21
C SER A 136 -2.52 8.73 2.95
N MET A 137 -1.52 8.89 3.82
CA MET A 137 -1.02 7.83 4.67
C MET A 137 -0.80 8.38 6.07
N ASN A 138 -1.26 7.67 7.07
CA ASN A 138 -0.95 7.95 8.46
C ASN A 138 -0.25 6.74 9.06
N MET A 139 0.80 6.97 9.83
CA MET A 139 1.53 5.92 10.51
C MET A 139 1.90 6.38 11.92
N ARG A 140 1.84 5.44 12.87
CA ARG A 140 2.29 5.59 14.24
C ARG A 140 3.09 4.38 14.65
N ILE A 141 4.30 4.62 15.16
CA ILE A 141 5.22 3.60 15.65
C ILE A 141 5.75 3.99 17.03
N PRO A 142 5.56 3.15 18.07
CA PRO A 142 6.13 3.39 19.39
C PRO A 142 7.64 3.49 19.34
N ILE A 143 8.24 4.36 20.17
CA ILE A 143 9.69 4.54 20.22
C ILE A 143 10.42 3.20 20.44
N ALA A 144 9.93 2.35 21.33
CA ALA A 144 10.53 1.04 21.59
C ALA A 144 10.56 0.13 20.35
N LEU A 145 9.52 0.20 19.51
CA LEU A 145 9.45 -0.53 18.25
C LEU A 145 10.34 0.12 17.18
N TYR A 146 10.40 1.45 17.12
CA TYR A 146 11.31 2.17 16.24
C TYR A 146 12.78 1.85 16.55
N GLU A 147 13.16 1.79 17.82
CA GLU A 147 14.52 1.42 18.24
C GLU A 147 14.88 -0.01 17.80
N LEU A 148 13.92 -0.94 17.84
CA LEU A 148 14.11 -2.27 17.27
C LEU A 148 14.36 -2.20 15.75
N VAL A 149 13.54 -1.46 15.00
CA VAL A 149 13.73 -1.26 13.56
C VAL A 149 15.10 -0.66 13.25
N LYS A 150 15.50 0.39 13.98
CA LYS A 150 16.81 1.04 13.82
C LYS A 150 17.97 0.08 14.10
N SER A 151 17.83 -0.84 15.06
CA SER A 151 18.85 -1.84 15.33
C SER A 151 19.06 -2.83 14.18
N MET A 152 18.01 -3.07 13.37
CA MET A 152 18.05 -3.94 12.21
C MET A 152 18.43 -3.19 10.92
N ASN A 153 17.96 -1.94 10.79
CA ASN A 153 18.27 -1.05 9.68
C ASN A 153 18.65 0.35 10.21
N PRO A 154 19.96 0.65 10.33
CA PRO A 154 20.44 1.95 10.77
C PRO A 154 19.98 3.13 9.88
N GLU A 155 19.64 2.89 8.61
CA GLU A 155 19.15 3.93 7.69
C GLU A 155 17.79 4.50 8.13
N ALA A 156 17.06 3.82 9.02
CA ALA A 156 15.84 4.33 9.61
C ALA A 156 16.06 5.63 10.40
N GLU A 157 17.29 5.94 10.83
CA GLU A 157 17.64 7.22 11.46
C GLU A 157 17.54 8.40 10.49
N ALA A 158 17.83 8.17 9.21
CA ALA A 158 17.70 9.19 8.17
C ALA A 158 16.25 9.65 8.01
N LEU A 159 15.26 8.77 8.22
CA LEU A 159 13.85 9.12 8.15
C LEU A 159 13.44 10.14 9.23
N VAL A 160 14.01 10.01 10.43
CA VAL A 160 13.80 11.00 11.51
C VAL A 160 14.54 12.29 11.18
N ALA A 161 15.79 12.20 10.72
CA ALA A 161 16.60 13.37 10.37
C ALA A 161 15.98 14.21 9.23
N MET A 162 15.37 13.55 8.24
CA MET A 162 14.65 14.19 7.12
C MET A 162 13.27 14.73 7.52
N GLY A 163 12.79 14.48 8.73
CA GLY A 163 11.48 14.89 9.19
C GLY A 163 10.31 14.04 8.65
N VAL A 164 10.60 12.89 8.03
CA VAL A 164 9.58 11.90 7.60
C VAL A 164 8.92 11.27 8.82
N LEU A 165 9.71 10.95 9.84
CA LEU A 165 9.21 10.50 11.14
C LEU A 165 9.39 11.62 12.17
N LYS A 166 8.28 12.08 12.75
CA LYS A 166 8.26 13.12 13.77
C LYS A 166 7.92 12.52 15.12
N ARG A 167 8.71 12.83 16.15
CA ARG A 167 8.39 12.40 17.51
C ARG A 167 7.14 13.13 18.02
N SER A 168 6.20 12.37 18.56
CA SER A 168 4.96 12.84 19.19
C SER A 168 4.71 12.05 20.47
N GLY A 169 5.16 12.58 21.61
CA GLY A 169 5.10 11.87 22.89
C GLY A 169 6.01 10.64 22.89
N ASP A 170 5.40 9.48 23.11
CA ASP A 170 6.06 8.17 23.18
C ASP A 170 6.09 7.43 21.82
N ASP A 171 5.63 8.09 20.76
CA ASP A 171 5.58 7.56 19.41
C ASP A 171 6.40 8.42 18.43
N TYR A 172 6.79 7.82 17.31
CA TYR A 172 7.01 8.54 16.06
C TYR A 172 5.76 8.44 15.20
N VAL A 173 5.40 9.56 14.56
CA VAL A 173 4.28 9.66 13.63
C VAL A 173 4.76 10.12 12.26
N MET A 174 4.01 9.71 11.25
CA MET A 174 4.13 10.21 9.88
C MET A 174 2.73 10.44 9.34
N ASP A 175 2.46 11.67 8.92
CA ASP A 175 1.27 12.06 8.20
C ASP A 175 1.72 12.49 6.79
N ALA A 176 1.37 11.71 5.77
CA ALA A 176 1.75 11.98 4.40
C ALA A 176 0.51 12.23 3.54
N GLU A 177 0.57 13.26 2.71
CA GLU A 177 -0.50 13.63 1.79
C GLU A 177 0.11 13.88 0.41
N TYR A 178 -0.54 13.34 -0.61
CA TYR A 178 -0.20 13.56 -2.00
C TYR A 178 -1.42 14.13 -2.71
N ALA A 179 -1.25 15.28 -3.35
CA ALA A 179 -2.26 15.85 -4.21
C ALA A 179 -1.59 16.73 -5.27
N GLN A 180 -2.09 16.68 -6.49
CA GLN A 180 -1.69 17.60 -7.57
C GLN A 180 -0.17 17.60 -7.84
N GLY A 181 0.46 16.42 -7.81
CA GLY A 181 1.90 16.30 -8.03
C GLY A 181 2.79 16.68 -6.84
N LEU A 182 2.20 17.05 -5.69
CA LEU A 182 2.95 17.48 -4.51
C LEU A 182 2.79 16.46 -3.38
N LEU A 183 3.92 15.98 -2.87
CA LEU A 183 4.00 15.19 -1.64
C LEU A 183 4.26 16.12 -0.46
N ASN A 184 3.44 16.02 0.57
CA ASN A 184 3.64 16.66 1.86
C ASN A 184 3.81 15.56 2.93
N VAL A 185 4.80 15.70 3.80
CA VAL A 185 5.02 14.81 4.93
C VAL A 185 5.16 15.66 6.20
N ASN A 186 4.35 15.38 7.21
CA ASN A 186 4.28 16.09 8.49
C ASN A 186 4.12 17.61 8.35
N GLY A 187 3.42 18.07 7.30
CA GLY A 187 3.22 19.49 6.97
C GLY A 187 4.32 20.14 6.13
N ALA A 188 5.40 19.41 5.81
CA ALA A 188 6.49 19.90 4.97
C ALA A 188 6.44 19.31 3.54
N PRO A 189 6.61 20.14 2.49
CA PRO A 189 6.71 19.63 1.12
C PRO A 189 7.98 18.80 0.94
N MET A 190 7.85 17.62 0.34
CA MET A 190 8.93 16.68 0.08
C MET A 190 9.05 16.41 -1.43
N PRO A 191 10.26 16.26 -1.97
CA PRO A 191 10.42 15.82 -3.35
C PRO A 191 9.93 14.38 -3.48
N ILE A 192 9.22 14.07 -4.57
CA ILE A 192 8.92 12.68 -4.92
C ILE A 192 10.25 12.04 -5.37
N PRO A 193 10.72 10.96 -4.73
CA PRO A 193 11.84 10.20 -5.25
C PRO A 193 11.39 9.52 -6.53
N MET A 194 11.66 10.16 -7.67
CA MET A 194 11.48 9.53 -8.98
C MET A 194 12.60 8.51 -9.14
N PRO A 195 12.32 7.21 -9.37
CA PRO A 195 13.35 6.30 -9.85
C PRO A 195 13.89 6.88 -11.15
N ALA A 196 15.22 6.90 -11.30
CA ALA A 196 15.84 7.30 -12.56
C ALA A 196 15.31 6.35 -13.65
N MET A 197 14.48 6.88 -14.55
CA MET A 197 14.04 6.16 -15.75
C MET A 197 15.19 6.08 -16.75
#